data_AF-A0A2A5D678-F1
#
_entry.id   AF-A0A2A5D678-F1
#
_cell.length_a   1.000
_cell.length_b   1.000
_cell.length_c   1.000
_cell.angle_alpha   90.00
_cell.angle_beta   90.00
_cell.angle_gamma   90.00
#
_symmetry.space_group_name_H-M   'P 1'
#
loop_
_entity.id
_entity.type
_entity.pdbx_description
1 polymer ?
#
loop_
_entity_poly.entity_id
_entity_poly.type
_entity_poly.pdbx_seq_one_letter_code
_entity_poly.pdbx_strand_id
1 'polypeptide(L)' 'MIYLSLTLLAPLLLPNAAPLQRADRQPPAPPTTVEPIRGERIVWYGTLQQGRAVATASKRPILLISAAPSCREVPGVW' A
#
# COMPACT_ATOMS: atom_id res chain seq x y z
N MET A 1 -21.16 -45.56 19.85
CA MET A 1 -19.69 -45.70 19.77
C MET A 1 -19.17 -44.66 18.77
N ILE A 2 -18.52 -43.62 19.31
CA ILE A 2 -17.46 -42.78 18.72
C ILE A 2 -17.84 -41.67 17.70
N TYR A 3 -18.92 -41.75 16.91
CA TYR A 3 -19.14 -40.73 15.85
C TYR A 3 -19.76 -39.40 16.29
N LEU A 4 -20.41 -39.31 17.46
CA LEU A 4 -21.11 -38.08 17.90
C LEU A 4 -20.22 -37.05 18.61
N SER A 5 -18.90 -37.30 18.70
CA SER A 5 -17.96 -36.38 19.38
C SER A 5 -17.03 -35.63 18.45
N LEU A 6 -16.94 -35.99 17.16
CA LEU A 6 -15.94 -35.39 16.25
C LEU A 6 -16.43 -34.13 15.53
N THR A 7 -17.73 -33.85 15.50
CA THR A 7 -18.29 -32.67 14.82
C THR A 7 -18.34 -31.41 15.69
N LEU A 8 -18.15 -31.53 17.00
CA LEU A 8 -18.22 -30.43 17.96
C LEU A 8 -16.88 -29.69 18.18
N LEU A 9 -15.77 -30.20 17.62
CA LEU A 9 -14.43 -29.58 17.77
C LEU A 9 -13.94 -28.81 16.54
N ALA A 10 -14.78 -28.63 15.51
CA ALA A 10 -14.37 -28.00 14.25
C ALA A 10 -14.39 -26.44 14.21
N PRO A 11 -15.10 -25.67 15.07
CA PRO A 11 -15.21 -24.23 14.82
C PRO A 11 -14.04 -23.41 15.36
N LEU A 12 -13.11 -24.01 16.11
CA LEU A 12 -12.04 -23.26 16.80
C LEU A 12 -10.74 -23.09 16.00
N LEU A 13 -10.61 -23.72 14.83
CA LEU A 13 -9.40 -23.63 13.99
C LEU A 13 -9.51 -22.64 12.82
N LEU A 14 -10.60 -21.89 12.69
CA LEU A 14 -10.61 -20.74 11.78
C LEU A 14 -9.86 -19.59 12.46
N PRO A 15 -8.65 -19.21 12.01
CA PRO A 15 -8.06 -17.97 12.45
C PRO A 15 -9.05 -16.87 12.09
N ASN A 16 -9.42 -16.09 13.10
CA ASN A 16 -10.21 -14.88 12.94
C ASN A 16 -9.53 -14.03 11.85
N ALA A 17 -10.04 -14.12 10.63
CA ALA A 17 -9.58 -13.30 9.52
C ALA A 17 -10.08 -11.89 9.82
N ALA A 18 -9.32 -11.18 10.65
CA ALA A 18 -9.52 -9.76 10.84
C ALA A 18 -9.53 -9.16 9.42
N PRO A 19 -10.61 -8.45 9.03
CA PRO A 19 -10.64 -7.83 7.71
C PRO A 19 -9.41 -6.93 7.61
N LEU A 20 -8.69 -6.99 6.49
CA LEU A 20 -7.68 -6.00 6.16
C LEU A 20 -8.36 -4.64 6.25
N GLN A 21 -8.10 -3.94 7.35
CA GLN A 21 -8.66 -2.64 7.63
C GLN A 21 -8.07 -1.72 6.56
N ARG A 22 -8.85 -1.40 5.53
CA ARG A 22 -8.43 -0.49 4.45
C ARG A 22 -7.82 0.75 5.12
N ALA A 23 -6.58 1.05 4.76
CA ALA A 23 -5.88 2.28 5.19
C ALA A 23 -6.70 3.54 4.86
N ASP A 24 -7.67 3.42 3.96
CA ASP A 24 -8.67 4.44 3.58
C ASP A 24 -9.56 4.96 4.74
N ARG A 25 -9.55 4.34 5.93
CA ARG A 25 -10.35 4.83 7.07
C ARG A 25 -9.73 5.99 7.85
N GLN A 26 -8.47 6.35 7.61
CA GLN A 26 -7.95 7.60 8.18
C GLN A 26 -8.64 8.77 7.47
N PRO A 27 -9.36 9.66 8.18
CA PRO A 27 -9.86 10.88 7.58
C PRO A 27 -8.71 11.61 6.90
N PRO A 28 -8.89 12.12 5.66
CA PRO A 28 -7.83 12.87 5.01
C PRO A 28 -7.42 14.01 5.94
N ALA A 29 -6.12 14.15 6.19
CA ALA A 29 -5.62 15.35 6.83
C ALA A 29 -6.14 16.57 6.06
N PRO A 30 -6.42 17.70 6.73
CA PRO A 30 -6.81 18.92 6.06
C PRO A 30 -5.84 19.19 4.89
N PRO A 31 -6.34 19.64 3.72
CA PRO A 31 -5.48 19.94 2.60
C PRO A 31 -4.51 21.06 3.01
N THR A 32 -3.27 20.70 3.31
CA THR A 32 -2.21 21.67 3.49
C THR A 32 -1.78 22.11 2.10
N THR A 33 -1.95 23.39 1.78
CA THR A 33 -1.36 23.95 0.57
C THR A 33 0.16 23.92 0.73
N VAL A 34 0.80 22.90 0.15
CA VAL A 34 2.25 22.89 0.00
C VAL A 34 2.56 23.85 -1.13
N GLU A 35 3.10 25.01 -0.80
CA GLU A 35 3.58 25.94 -1.82
C GLU A 35 4.70 25.22 -2.61
N PRO A 36 4.55 25.02 -3.93
CA PRO A 36 5.58 24.33 -4.69
C PRO A 36 6.85 25.18 -4.66
N ILE A 37 7.91 24.65 -4.05
CA ILE A 37 9.21 25.33 -4.04
C ILE A 37 9.67 25.42 -5.50
N ARG A 38 9.73 26.65 -6.01
CA ARG A 38 10.16 26.96 -7.38
C ARG A 38 11.58 26.40 -7.58
N GLY A 39 11.70 25.27 -8.29
CA GLY A 39 12.96 24.58 -8.54
C GLY A 39 13.00 23.10 -8.12
N GLU A 40 12.02 22.60 -7.36
CA GLU A 40 11.93 21.17 -7.06
C GLU A 40 11.46 20.39 -8.30
N ARG A 41 12.42 19.70 -8.95
CA ARG A 41 12.12 18.75 -10.04
C ARG A 41 11.73 17.41 -9.44
N ILE A 42 10.78 16.72 -10.09
CA ILE A 42 10.46 15.32 -9.75
C ILE A 42 11.70 14.46 -10.06
N VAL A 43 12.14 13.70 -9.06
CA VAL A 43 13.22 12.71 -9.22
C VAL A 43 12.60 11.33 -9.29
N TRP A 44 12.89 10.61 -10.37
CA TRP A 44 12.43 9.23 -10.58
C TRP A 44 13.52 8.25 -10.13
N TYR A 45 13.12 7.23 -9.36
CA TYR A 45 13.99 6.13 -8.97
C TYR A 45 13.54 4.85 -9.68
N GLY A 46 14.48 4.13 -10.30
CA GLY A 46 14.16 2.92 -11.06
C GLY A 46 13.78 1.71 -10.21
N THR A 47 14.01 1.76 -8.89
CA THR A 47 13.65 0.68 -7.96
C THR A 47 12.94 1.22 -6.72
N LEU A 48 12.01 0.42 -6.19
CA LEU A 48 11.34 0.73 -4.92
C LEU A 48 12.32 0.87 -3.77
N GLN A 49 13.41 0.09 -3.76
CA GLN A 49 14.44 0.14 -2.71
C GLN A 49 15.12 1.51 -2.65
N GLN A 50 15.56 2.04 -3.81
CA GLN A 50 16.21 3.35 -3.89
C GLN A 50 15.24 4.47 -3.49
N GLY A 51 14.02 4.47 -4.03
CA GLY A 51 13.02 5.48 -3.70
C GLY A 51 12.66 5.48 -2.21
N ARG A 52 12.49 4.30 -1.60
CA ARG A 52 12.23 4.17 -0.16
C ARG A 52 13.39 4.65 0.70
N ALA A 53 14.64 4.36 0.33
CA ALA A 53 15.80 4.82 1.07
C ALA A 53 15.85 6.35 1.16
N VAL A 54 15.56 7.04 0.05
CA VAL A 54 15.49 8.51 0.04
C VAL A 54 14.29 9.02 0.84
N ALA A 55 13.10 8.41 0.68
CA ALA A 55 11.89 8.76 1.45
C ALA A 55 12.15 8.77 2.96
N THR A 56 12.79 7.70 3.44
CA THR A 56 13.13 7.51 4.85
C THR A 56 14.14 8.55 5.30
N ALA A 57 15.21 8.77 4.53
CA ALA A 57 16.24 9.75 4.86
C ALA A 57 15.69 11.19 4.93
N SER A 58 14.82 11.57 3.97
CA SER A 58 14.24 12.90 3.92
C SER A 58 13.00 13.08 4.79
N LYS A 59 12.46 12.00 5.37
CA LYS A 59 11.17 11.97 6.08
C LYS A 59 10.03 12.55 5.22
N ARG A 60 10.06 12.32 3.91
CA ARG A 60 9.02 12.76 2.98
C ARG A 60 8.24 11.54 2.47
N PRO A 61 6.92 11.66 2.24
CA PRO A 61 6.18 10.62 1.55
C PRO A 61 6.71 10.43 0.13
N ILE A 62 6.55 9.22 -0.41
CA ILE A 62 6.85 8.91 -1.81
C ILE A 62 5.60 8.51 -2.57
N LEU A 63 5.61 8.81 -3.87
CA LEU A 63 4.65 8.29 -4.83
C LEU A 63 5.27 7.09 -5.53
N LEU A 64 4.67 5.92 -5.36
CA LEU A 64 5.02 4.72 -6.13
C LEU A 64 4.07 4.61 -7.32
N ILE A 65 4.63 4.59 -8.52
CA ILE A 65 3.88 4.32 -9.75
C ILE A 65 4.31 2.94 -10.25
N SER A 66 3.34 2.05 -10.47
CA SER A 66 3.56 0.77 -11.15
C SER A 66 2.66 0.69 -12.37
N ALA A 67 3.25 0.35 -13.51
CA ALA A 67 2.54 0.10 -14.75
C ALA A 67 3.03 -1.22 -15.35
N ALA A 68 2.17 -1.90 -16.10
CA ALA A 68 2.56 -3.02 -16.93
C ALA A 68 2.44 -2.60 -18.40
N PRO A 69 3.37 -2.98 -19.29
CA PRO A 69 3.29 -2.62 -20.71
C PRO A 69 2.00 -3.08 -21.41
N SER A 70 1.35 -4.12 -20.89
CA SER A 70 0.06 -4.61 -21.38
C SER A 70 -1.13 -3.73 -20.97
N CYS A 71 -0.97 -2.83 -20.01
CA CYS A 71 -1.98 -1.87 -19.59
C CYS A 71 -1.97 -0.67 -20.54
N ARG A 72 -2.85 -0.71 -21.55
CA ARG A 72 -2.94 0.26 -22.66
C ARG A 72 -3.20 1.71 -22.25
N GLU A 73 -3.55 1.96 -20.99
CA GLU A 73 -4.00 3.25 -20.47
C GLU A 73 -2.91 4.04 -19.73
N VAL A 74 -1.64 3.59 -19.71
CA VAL A 74 -0.54 4.30 -19.02
C VAL A 74 0.61 4.64 -19.97
N PRO A 75 0.41 5.55 -20.94
CA PRO A 75 1.47 6.04 -21.80
C PRO A 75 2.50 6.85 -20.99
N GLY A 76 3.79 6.58 -21.17
CA GLY A 76 4.90 7.33 -20.55
C GLY A 76 5.48 6.70 -19.29
N VAL A 77 4.88 5.63 -18.77
CA VAL A 77 5.40 4.86 -17.63
C VAL A 77 5.89 3.51 -18.16
N TRP A 78 7.15 3.47 -18.56
CA TRP A 78 7.86 2.30 -19.06
C TRP A 78 9.27 2.24 -18.47
#